data_AF-K4II34-F1
#
_entry.id   AF-K4II34-F1
#
_cell.length_a   1.000
_cell.length_b   1.000
_cell.length_c   1.000
_cell.angle_alpha   90.00
_cell.angle_beta   90.00
_cell.angle_gamma   90.00
#
_symmetry.space_group_name_H-M   'P 1'
#
loop_
_entity.id
_entity.type
_entity.pdbx_description
1 polymer ?
#
loop_
_entity_poly.entity_id
_entity_poly.type
_entity_poly.pdbx_seq_one_letter_code
_entity_poly.pdbx_strand_id
1 'polypeptide(L)'
;MTSLAWSIDPKEMLYLPLWISTIIGFILFFATKRIGIYTLIGISILWLIQMAGTLGCFLTFEPGNIALFGLIGLPTIASILIAVVGTRLIFEKKNKIRIAISLLALIIPIGGILQYANKTYDKSVFSEFYDLDKETYKVIIKPQPSDTRQFEIDLKSDELRNLAKEKATFVANHHYFLNARFRVNMTFSSINKIELYKVADYELEEPIKWNIDELNGQTEFLK
;
A
#
# COMPACT_ATOMS: atom_id res chain seq x y z
N MET A 1 20.43 8.92 18.52
CA MET A 1 21.45 8.04 17.90
C MET A 1 20.76 7.20 16.83
N THR A 2 21.21 7.34 15.60
CA THR A 2 20.72 6.66 14.40
C THR A 2 21.07 5.18 14.42
N SER A 3 20.08 4.29 14.45
CA SER A 3 20.23 2.92 13.98
C SER A 3 19.43 2.75 12.69
N LEU A 4 20.09 3.00 11.55
CA LEU A 4 19.70 2.40 10.28
C LEU A 4 19.84 0.88 10.44
N ALA A 5 18.78 0.23 10.93
CA ALA A 5 18.56 -1.20 10.73
C ALA A 5 17.56 -1.34 9.58
N TRP A 6 17.98 -0.94 8.38
CA TRP A 6 17.24 -1.28 7.17
C TRP A 6 17.52 -2.76 6.89
N SER A 7 16.56 -3.63 7.14
CA SER A 7 16.46 -4.84 6.33
C SER A 7 16.10 -4.37 4.92
N ILE A 8 17.10 -4.09 4.09
CA ILE A 8 16.87 -3.81 2.66
C ILE A 8 16.20 -5.07 2.11
N ASP A 9 14.95 -4.97 1.68
CA ASP A 9 14.28 -6.08 1.01
C ASP A 9 15.15 -6.46 -0.21
N PRO A 10 15.44 -7.75 -0.46
CA PRO A 10 16.25 -8.17 -1.61
C PRO A 10 15.81 -7.53 -2.95
N LYS A 11 14.52 -7.19 -3.08
CA LYS A 11 14.01 -6.44 -4.24
C LYS A 11 14.61 -5.04 -4.32
N GLU A 12 14.75 -4.32 -3.22
CA GLU A 12 15.32 -2.97 -3.18
C GLU A 12 16.81 -2.94 -3.58
N MET A 13 17.53 -4.05 -3.40
CA MET A 13 18.92 -4.15 -3.84
C MET A 13 19.08 -4.06 -5.37
N LEU A 14 18.04 -4.36 -6.14
CA LEU A 14 18.07 -4.33 -7.61
C LEU A 14 18.00 -2.92 -8.20
N TYR A 15 17.61 -1.91 -7.42
CA TYR A 15 17.56 -0.52 -7.92
C TYR A 15 18.93 0.00 -8.34
N LEU A 16 19.98 -0.28 -7.55
CA LEU A 16 21.34 0.19 -7.81
C LEU A 16 21.90 -0.32 -9.16
N PRO A 17 21.91 -1.64 -9.46
CA PRO A 17 22.36 -2.13 -10.75
C PRO A 17 21.46 -1.68 -11.90
N LEU A 18 20.15 -1.47 -11.68
CA LEU A 18 19.25 -0.92 -12.70
C LEU A 18 19.60 0.51 -13.07
N TRP A 19 19.92 1.36 -12.10
CA TRP A 19 20.39 2.73 -12.36
C TRP A 19 21.68 2.75 -13.16
N ILE A 20 22.67 1.94 -12.75
CA ILE A 20 23.95 1.81 -13.49
C ILE A 20 23.68 1.34 -14.93
N SER A 21 22.85 0.32 -15.09
CA SER A 21 22.47 -0.21 -16.42
C SER A 21 21.80 0.86 -17.28
N THR A 22 20.94 1.68 -16.68
CA THR A 22 20.25 2.80 -17.37
C THR A 22 21.24 3.81 -17.94
N ILE A 23 22.23 4.21 -17.14
CA ILE A 23 23.30 5.12 -17.58
C ILE A 23 24.07 4.51 -18.76
N ILE A 24 24.47 3.23 -18.64
CA ILE A 24 25.15 2.49 -19.71
C ILE A 24 24.27 2.43 -20.97
N GLY A 25 22.98 2.17 -20.82
CA GLY A 25 22.01 2.12 -21.92
C GLY A 25 21.94 3.45 -22.68
N PHE A 26 21.94 4.58 -21.98
CA PHE A 26 21.98 5.90 -22.61
C PHE A 26 23.32 6.17 -23.31
N ILE A 27 24.45 5.83 -22.69
CA ILE A 27 25.78 5.97 -23.34
C ILE A 27 25.81 5.17 -24.65
N LEU A 28 25.32 3.92 -24.62
CA LEU A 28 25.22 3.07 -25.81
C LEU A 28 24.26 3.63 -26.86
N PHE A 29 23.19 4.31 -26.46
CA PHE A 29 22.26 4.96 -27.39
C PHE A 29 22.93 6.08 -28.18
N PHE A 30 23.75 6.90 -27.52
CA PHE A 30 24.50 7.95 -28.20
C PHE A 30 25.67 7.41 -29.02
N ALA A 31 26.37 6.37 -28.55
CA ALA A 31 27.50 5.78 -29.27
C ALA A 31 27.06 4.91 -30.45
N THR A 32 26.06 4.04 -30.25
CA THR A 32 25.59 3.05 -31.22
C THR A 32 24.07 2.91 -31.14
N LYS A 33 23.36 3.83 -31.80
CA LYS A 33 21.90 3.98 -31.75
C LYS A 33 21.11 2.67 -31.71
N ARG A 34 21.43 1.70 -32.59
CA ARG A 34 20.72 0.42 -32.65
C ARG A 34 20.92 -0.45 -31.40
N ILE A 35 22.17 -0.59 -30.94
CA ILE A 35 22.50 -1.39 -29.75
C ILE A 35 21.91 -0.71 -28.51
N GLY A 36 22.07 0.61 -28.40
CA GLY A 36 21.50 1.36 -27.28
C GLY A 36 19.99 1.26 -27.18
N ILE A 37 19.24 1.31 -28.29
CA ILE A 37 17.78 1.10 -28.25
C ILE A 37 17.44 -0.32 -27.77
N TYR A 38 18.14 -1.38 -28.22
CA TYR A 38 17.91 -2.74 -27.69
C TYR A 38 18.14 -2.81 -26.18
N THR A 39 19.26 -2.23 -25.71
CA THR A 39 19.62 -2.20 -24.30
C THR A 39 18.58 -1.44 -23.46
N LEU A 40 18.15 -0.26 -23.94
CA LEU A 40 17.14 0.56 -23.26
C LEU A 40 15.76 -0.10 -23.20
N ILE A 41 15.35 -0.85 -24.23
CA ILE A 41 14.12 -1.67 -24.17
C ILE A 41 14.24 -2.70 -23.05
N GLY A 42 15.34 -3.45 -23.00
CA GLY A 42 15.57 -4.47 -21.96
C GLY A 42 15.55 -3.87 -20.55
N ILE A 43 16.28 -2.77 -20.34
CA ILE A 43 16.32 -2.05 -19.06
C ILE A 43 14.93 -1.53 -18.67
N SER A 44 14.16 -1.01 -19.64
CA SER A 44 12.79 -0.52 -19.38
C SER A 44 11.87 -1.63 -18.90
N ILE A 45 11.96 -2.84 -19.49
CA ILE A 45 11.18 -3.99 -19.02
C ILE A 45 11.59 -4.37 -17.59
N LEU A 46 12.89 -4.37 -17.27
CA LEU A 46 13.36 -4.66 -15.91
C LEU A 46 12.88 -3.62 -14.90
N TRP A 47 12.89 -2.33 -15.26
CA TRP A 47 12.32 -1.26 -14.44
C TRP A 47 10.83 -1.46 -14.20
N LEU A 48 10.07 -1.86 -15.21
CA LEU A 48 8.64 -2.15 -15.05
C LEU A 48 8.40 -3.31 -14.09
N ILE A 49 9.19 -4.39 -14.18
CA ILE A 49 9.08 -5.53 -13.25
C ILE A 49 9.38 -5.07 -11.83
N GLN A 50 10.44 -4.28 -11.65
CA GLN A 50 10.87 -3.77 -10.36
C GLN A 50 9.82 -2.86 -9.71
N MET A 51 9.19 -1.98 -10.50
CA MET A 51 8.25 -0.99 -9.98
C MET A 51 6.80 -1.48 -9.89
N ALA A 52 6.44 -2.61 -10.50
CA ALA A 52 5.06 -3.08 -10.61
C ALA A 52 4.35 -3.16 -9.24
N GLY A 53 4.98 -3.77 -8.24
CA GLY A 53 4.41 -3.89 -6.90
C GLY A 53 4.27 -2.53 -6.20
N THR A 54 5.31 -1.69 -6.29
CA THR A 54 5.32 -0.35 -5.69
C THR A 54 4.26 0.55 -6.32
N LEU A 55 4.04 0.44 -7.65
CA LEU A 55 2.99 1.15 -8.36
C LEU A 55 1.59 0.73 -7.88
N GLY A 56 1.35 -0.58 -7.73
CA GLY A 56 0.09 -1.08 -7.19
C GLY A 56 -0.17 -0.61 -5.75
N CYS A 57 0.86 -0.66 -4.91
CA CYS A 57 0.83 -0.12 -3.55
C CYS A 57 0.47 1.38 -3.53
N PHE A 58 1.24 2.18 -4.27
CA PHE A 58 1.03 3.63 -4.39
C PHE A 58 -0.40 3.98 -4.84
N LEU A 59 -0.91 3.34 -5.89
CA LEU A 59 -2.25 3.61 -6.41
C LEU A 59 -3.36 3.16 -5.44
N THR A 60 -3.07 2.22 -4.55
CA THR A 60 -4.04 1.71 -3.58
C THR A 60 -4.10 2.55 -2.32
N PHE A 61 -2.94 2.96 -1.78
CA PHE A 61 -2.86 3.64 -0.48
C PHE A 61 -2.69 5.15 -0.59
N GLU A 62 -1.91 5.64 -1.56
CA GLU A 62 -1.52 7.05 -1.66
C GLU A 62 -1.71 7.66 -3.06
N PRO A 63 -2.83 7.42 -3.78
CA PRO A 63 -2.97 7.86 -5.17
C PRO A 63 -2.95 9.39 -5.35
N GLY A 64 -3.24 10.15 -4.29
CA GLY A 64 -3.16 11.62 -4.28
C GLY A 64 -1.76 12.18 -4.05
N ASN A 65 -0.76 11.34 -3.73
CA ASN A 65 0.59 11.80 -3.42
C ASN A 65 1.37 12.10 -4.72
N ILE A 66 1.38 13.38 -5.10
CA ILE A 66 2.03 13.86 -6.34
C ILE A 66 3.54 13.56 -6.33
N ALA A 67 4.20 13.62 -5.17
CA ALA A 67 5.63 13.33 -5.07
C ALA A 67 5.92 11.86 -5.41
N LEU A 68 5.10 10.93 -4.90
CA LEU A 68 5.19 9.52 -5.26
C LEU A 68 4.80 9.25 -6.71
N PHE A 69 3.86 10.02 -7.28
CA PHE A 69 3.59 9.95 -8.71
C PHE A 69 4.83 10.31 -9.54
N GLY A 70 5.58 11.35 -9.12
CA GLY A 70 6.85 11.71 -9.75
C GLY A 70 7.93 10.64 -9.64
N LEU A 71 7.98 9.92 -8.51
CA LEU A 71 8.99 8.90 -8.24
C LEU A 71 8.66 7.52 -8.83
N ILE A 72 7.39 7.18 -9.00
CA ILE A 72 6.94 5.84 -9.40
C ILE A 72 6.14 5.90 -10.71
N GLY A 73 5.16 6.80 -10.79
CA GLY A 73 4.28 6.95 -11.95
C GLY A 73 5.04 7.39 -13.21
N LEU A 74 5.80 8.48 -13.12
CA LEU A 74 6.58 9.01 -14.26
C LEU A 74 7.61 8.00 -14.79
N PRO A 75 8.45 7.35 -13.95
CA PRO A 75 9.37 6.32 -14.43
C PRO A 75 8.67 5.11 -15.05
N THR A 76 7.50 4.72 -14.54
CA THR A 76 6.68 3.66 -15.15
C THR A 76 6.24 4.07 -16.56
N ILE A 77 5.68 5.27 -16.73
CA ILE A 77 5.25 5.79 -18.04
C ILE A 77 6.44 5.89 -19.00
N ALA A 78 7.57 6.42 -18.53
CA ALA A 78 8.80 6.53 -19.32
C ALA A 78 9.28 5.16 -19.82
N SER A 79 9.26 4.15 -18.94
CA SER A 79 9.67 2.78 -19.29
C SER A 79 8.74 2.14 -20.32
N ILE A 80 7.42 2.34 -20.18
CA ILE A 80 6.44 1.90 -21.19
C ILE A 80 6.74 2.57 -22.54
N LEU A 81 6.94 3.89 -22.54
CA LEU A 81 7.20 4.65 -23.77
C LEU A 81 8.50 4.21 -24.44
N ILE A 82 9.58 4.03 -23.69
CA ILE A 82 10.87 3.57 -24.23
C ILE A 82 10.72 2.18 -24.84
N ALA A 83 10.01 1.25 -24.18
CA ALA A 83 9.78 -0.09 -24.72
C ALA A 83 8.91 -0.06 -26.01
N VAL A 84 7.79 0.67 -25.99
CA VAL A 84 6.85 0.72 -27.12
C VAL A 84 7.43 1.49 -28.31
N VAL A 85 8.04 2.65 -28.08
CA VAL A 85 8.65 3.45 -29.17
C VAL A 85 9.93 2.78 -29.66
N GLY A 86 10.77 2.27 -28.76
CA GLY A 86 12.01 1.57 -29.12
C GLY A 86 11.75 0.35 -30.00
N THR A 87 10.71 -0.43 -29.68
CA THR A 87 10.35 -1.59 -30.51
C THR A 87 9.85 -1.19 -31.90
N ARG A 88 9.15 -0.05 -32.04
CA ARG A 88 8.76 0.49 -33.36
C ARG A 88 9.99 0.86 -34.20
N LEU A 89 11.01 1.47 -33.59
CA LEU A 89 12.23 1.90 -34.29
C LEU A 89 13.11 0.74 -34.76
N ILE A 90 13.12 -0.39 -34.05
CA ILE A 90 13.99 -1.53 -34.36
C ILE A 90 13.28 -2.64 -35.15
N PHE A 91 12.02 -2.92 -34.82
CA PHE A 91 11.30 -4.12 -35.27
C PHE A 91 10.23 -3.81 -36.34
N GLU A 92 10.45 -2.82 -37.20
CA GLU A 92 9.50 -2.41 -38.25
C GLU A 92 8.95 -3.60 -39.06
N LYS A 93 9.84 -4.49 -39.51
CA LYS A 93 9.47 -5.67 -40.31
C LYS A 93 9.10 -6.91 -39.47
N LYS A 94 9.27 -6.86 -38.14
CA LYS A 94 9.04 -7.99 -37.21
C LYS A 94 7.84 -7.71 -36.31
N ASN A 95 6.66 -7.60 -36.93
CA ASN A 95 5.43 -7.16 -36.24
C ASN A 95 5.08 -8.00 -35.00
N LYS A 96 5.26 -9.33 -35.05
CA LYS A 96 4.98 -10.23 -33.92
C LYS A 96 5.81 -9.89 -32.67
N ILE A 97 7.12 -9.68 -32.84
CA ILE A 97 8.04 -9.35 -31.73
C ILE A 97 7.73 -7.96 -31.17
N ARG A 98 7.47 -6.99 -32.06
CA ARG A 98 7.08 -5.63 -31.68
C ARG A 98 5.83 -5.64 -30.79
N ILE A 99 4.79 -6.35 -31.22
CA ILE A 99 3.54 -6.46 -30.47
C ILE A 99 3.78 -7.17 -29.14
N ALA A 100 4.52 -8.27 -29.13
CA ALA A 100 4.78 -9.03 -27.91
C ALA A 100 5.47 -8.19 -26.82
N ILE A 101 6.55 -7.47 -27.16
CA ILE A 101 7.27 -6.63 -26.18
C ILE A 101 6.41 -5.44 -25.75
N SER A 102 5.65 -4.83 -26.67
CA SER A 102 4.75 -3.72 -26.32
C SER A 102 3.65 -4.17 -25.35
N LEU A 103 3.05 -5.35 -25.58
CA LEU A 103 2.07 -5.94 -24.68
C LEU A 103 2.69 -6.28 -23.34
N LEU A 104 3.89 -6.86 -23.32
CA LEU A 104 4.62 -7.16 -22.10
C LEU A 104 4.82 -5.90 -21.24
N ALA A 105 5.25 -4.79 -21.86
CA ALA A 105 5.46 -3.52 -21.19
C ALA A 105 4.16 -2.95 -20.56
N LEU A 106 2.99 -3.27 -21.12
CA LEU A 106 1.70 -2.85 -20.57
C LEU A 106 1.19 -3.80 -19.49
N ILE A 107 1.34 -5.11 -19.68
CA ILE A 107 0.81 -6.14 -18.77
C ILE A 107 1.53 -6.13 -17.43
N ILE A 108 2.84 -5.89 -17.40
CA ILE A 108 3.63 -5.89 -16.16
C ILE A 108 3.05 -4.90 -15.12
N PRO A 109 2.91 -3.59 -15.41
CA PRO A 109 2.33 -2.65 -14.46
C PRO A 109 0.86 -2.96 -14.14
N ILE A 110 0.05 -3.45 -15.09
CA ILE A 110 -1.33 -3.89 -14.82
C ILE A 110 -1.35 -5.03 -13.79
N GLY A 111 -0.47 -6.02 -13.95
CA GLY A 111 -0.34 -7.13 -13.00
C GLY A 111 0.03 -6.64 -11.60
N GLY A 112 0.96 -5.69 -11.49
CA GLY A 112 1.32 -5.05 -10.22
C GLY A 112 0.15 -4.32 -9.56
N ILE A 113 -0.63 -3.59 -10.34
CA ILE A 113 -1.85 -2.91 -9.89
C ILE A 113 -2.88 -3.91 -9.37
N LEU A 114 -3.12 -5.00 -10.12
CA LEU A 114 -4.11 -6.03 -9.75
C LEU A 114 -3.74 -6.77 -8.46
N GLN A 115 -2.46 -6.91 -8.12
CA GLN A 115 -2.02 -7.51 -6.84
C GLN A 115 -2.50 -6.73 -5.61
N TYR A 116 -2.84 -5.45 -5.78
CA TYR A 116 -3.32 -4.58 -4.71
C TYR A 116 -4.78 -4.15 -4.88
N ALA A 117 -5.47 -4.65 -5.91
CA ALA A 117 -6.87 -4.31 -6.19
C ALA A 117 -7.82 -4.64 -5.03
N ASN A 118 -7.51 -5.69 -4.27
CA ASN A 118 -8.20 -6.04 -3.05
C ASN A 118 -7.17 -6.55 -2.04
N LYS A 119 -6.76 -5.69 -1.10
CA LYS A 119 -5.72 -6.01 -0.14
C LYS A 119 -6.22 -5.79 1.27
N THR A 120 -5.95 -6.77 2.13
CA THR A 120 -6.12 -6.64 3.57
C THR A 120 -4.76 -6.48 4.23
N TYR A 121 -4.64 -5.55 5.16
CA TYR A 121 -3.43 -5.30 5.96
C TYR A 121 -3.80 -5.02 7.41
N ASP A 122 -2.82 -5.15 8.29
CA ASP A 122 -2.98 -4.87 9.71
C ASP A 122 -2.68 -3.40 10.01
N LYS A 123 -3.55 -2.78 10.82
CA LYS A 123 -3.38 -1.43 11.34
C LYS A 123 -3.51 -1.44 12.84
N SER A 124 -2.57 -0.80 13.52
CA SER A 124 -2.64 -0.54 14.96
C SER A 124 -3.23 0.86 15.19
N VAL A 125 -4.17 0.97 16.12
CA VAL A 125 -4.87 2.21 16.46
C VAL A 125 -5.10 2.30 17.98
N PHE A 126 -5.36 3.53 18.42
CA PHE A 126 -5.82 3.82 19.76
C PHE A 126 -7.34 3.61 19.85
N SER A 127 -7.80 3.07 20.97
CA SER A 127 -9.23 2.81 21.20
C SER A 127 -9.63 3.21 22.61
N GLU A 128 -10.71 3.98 22.72
CA GLU A 128 -11.33 4.44 23.97
C GLU A 128 -12.70 3.81 24.13
N PHE A 129 -13.06 3.43 25.35
CA PHE A 129 -14.26 2.70 25.71
C PHE A 129 -15.00 3.45 26.82
N TYR A 130 -16.24 3.82 26.52
CA TYR A 130 -17.12 4.59 27.40
C TYR A 130 -18.38 3.79 27.72
N ASP A 131 -18.99 4.10 28.86
CA ASP A 131 -20.30 3.54 29.25
C ASP A 131 -20.36 1.99 29.27
N LEU A 132 -19.27 1.33 29.70
CA LEU A 132 -19.16 -0.14 29.74
C LEU A 132 -20.15 -0.83 30.71
N ASP A 133 -20.97 -0.07 31.44
CA ASP A 133 -22.04 -0.61 32.29
C ASP A 133 -23.38 -0.71 31.56
N LYS A 134 -23.48 -0.15 30.34
CA LYS A 134 -24.65 -0.26 29.48
C LYS A 134 -24.60 -1.53 28.63
N GLU A 135 -25.77 -1.96 28.16
CA GLU A 135 -25.89 -3.09 27.21
C GLU A 135 -25.15 -2.79 25.89
N THR A 136 -25.30 -1.57 25.40
CA THR A 136 -24.55 -1.02 24.27
C THR A 136 -23.63 0.07 24.79
N TYR A 137 -22.34 -0.04 24.49
CA TYR A 137 -21.30 0.87 24.96
C TYR A 137 -20.60 1.53 23.78
N LYS A 138 -20.05 2.73 24.02
CA LYS A 138 -19.45 3.54 22.97
C LYS A 138 -17.95 3.28 22.88
N VAL A 139 -17.46 3.09 21.66
CA VAL A 139 -16.04 2.98 21.35
C VAL A 139 -15.62 4.08 20.40
N ILE A 140 -14.56 4.79 20.75
CA ILE A 140 -13.94 5.82 19.91
C ILE A 140 -12.59 5.30 19.45
N ILE A 141 -12.37 5.30 18.13
CA ILE A 141 -11.12 4.84 17.52
C ILE A 141 -10.36 6.03 16.97
N LYS A 142 -9.05 6.12 17.28
CA LYS A 142 -8.15 7.21 16.88
C LYS A 142 -6.81 6.67 16.40
N PRO A 143 -6.05 7.41 15.56
CA PRO A 143 -4.66 7.08 15.26
C PRO A 143 -3.78 7.01 16.51
N GLN A 144 -3.94 7.99 17.40
CA GLN A 144 -3.17 8.17 18.63
C GLN A 144 -3.99 9.01 19.62
N PRO A 145 -3.65 9.02 20.93
CA PRO A 145 -4.48 9.65 21.96
C PRO A 145 -4.83 11.12 21.73
N SER A 146 -3.89 11.90 21.17
CA SER A 146 -4.05 13.34 20.93
C SER A 146 -4.56 13.70 19.53
N ASP A 147 -4.85 12.71 18.69
CA ASP A 147 -5.36 12.97 17.34
C ASP A 147 -6.84 13.35 17.38
N THR A 148 -7.22 14.33 16.57
CA THR A 148 -8.62 14.76 16.45
C THR A 148 -9.40 13.90 15.48
N ARG A 149 -8.72 13.15 14.61
CA ARG A 149 -9.38 12.25 13.66
C ARG A 149 -9.85 11.02 14.41
N GLN A 150 -11.15 10.79 14.33
CA GLN A 150 -11.78 9.67 15.02
C GLN A 150 -13.02 9.19 14.28
N PHE A 151 -13.39 7.95 14.54
CA PHE A 151 -14.73 7.44 14.26
C PHE A 151 -15.29 6.74 15.50
N GLU A 152 -16.61 6.72 15.60
CA GLU A 152 -17.33 6.23 16.77
C GLU A 152 -18.18 5.02 16.40
N ILE A 153 -18.24 4.05 17.31
CA ILE A 153 -19.00 2.82 17.16
C ILE A 153 -19.79 2.54 18.44
N ASP A 154 -21.07 2.23 18.29
CA ASP A 154 -21.87 1.63 19.34
C ASP A 154 -21.76 0.10 19.27
N LEU A 155 -21.33 -0.50 20.39
CA LEU A 155 -20.92 -1.90 20.44
C LEU A 155 -21.71 -2.70 21.47
N LYS A 156 -21.99 -3.96 21.12
CA LYS A 156 -22.62 -4.96 21.99
C LYS A 156 -21.80 -6.26 21.95
N SER A 157 -20.61 -6.23 22.55
CA SER A 157 -19.74 -7.40 22.73
C SER A 157 -19.39 -7.59 24.20
N ASP A 158 -19.83 -8.70 24.78
CA ASP A 158 -19.57 -9.01 26.18
C ASP A 158 -18.08 -9.32 26.42
N GLU A 159 -17.44 -10.02 25.48
CA GLU A 159 -16.00 -10.33 25.50
C GLU A 159 -15.16 -9.04 25.54
N LEU A 160 -15.35 -8.16 24.56
CA LEU A 160 -14.57 -6.93 24.46
C LEU A 160 -14.86 -5.98 25.62
N ARG A 161 -16.11 -5.94 26.12
CA ARG A 161 -16.47 -5.19 27.33
C ARG A 161 -15.73 -5.70 28.57
N ASN A 162 -15.68 -7.01 28.77
CA ASN A 162 -14.97 -7.61 29.91
C ASN A 162 -13.45 -7.37 29.80
N LEU A 163 -12.89 -7.55 28.60
CA LEU A 163 -11.47 -7.23 28.35
C LEU A 163 -11.15 -5.76 28.64
N ALA A 164 -12.02 -4.84 28.22
CA ALA A 164 -11.82 -3.42 28.51
C ALA A 164 -11.86 -3.13 30.01
N LYS A 165 -12.83 -3.68 30.75
CA LYS A 165 -12.93 -3.50 32.21
C LYS A 165 -11.73 -4.10 32.98
N GLU A 166 -11.21 -5.23 32.52
CA GLU A 166 -10.17 -5.96 33.25
C GLU A 166 -8.74 -5.54 32.88
N LYS A 167 -8.50 -5.20 31.61
CA LYS A 167 -7.14 -5.09 31.06
C LYS A 167 -6.79 -3.70 30.51
N ALA A 168 -7.79 -2.86 30.24
CA ALA A 168 -7.52 -1.53 29.69
C ALA A 168 -7.04 -0.57 30.78
N THR A 169 -6.34 0.48 30.36
CA THR A 169 -5.96 1.56 31.27
C THR A 169 -7.17 2.46 31.50
N PHE A 170 -7.50 2.75 32.76
CA PHE A 170 -8.61 3.65 33.12
C PHE A 170 -8.09 5.05 33.46
N VAL A 171 -8.54 6.06 32.70
CA VAL A 171 -8.20 7.48 32.92
C VAL A 171 -9.42 8.34 32.56
N ALA A 172 -9.69 9.41 33.31
CA ALA A 172 -10.72 10.40 32.99
C ALA A 172 -12.07 9.76 32.57
N ASN A 173 -12.58 8.84 33.39
CA ASN A 173 -13.86 8.16 33.22
C ASN A 173 -14.03 7.30 31.95
N HIS A 174 -12.93 6.85 31.33
CA HIS A 174 -12.98 5.89 30.24
C HIS A 174 -11.82 4.89 30.31
N HIS A 175 -12.01 3.76 29.64
CA HIS A 175 -11.01 2.71 29.49
C HIS A 175 -10.35 2.85 28.12
N TYR A 176 -9.05 2.59 27.98
CA TYR A 176 -8.41 2.65 26.67
C TYR A 176 -7.34 1.58 26.46
N PHE A 177 -7.16 1.20 25.20
CA PHE A 177 -6.02 0.44 24.72
C PHE A 177 -5.19 1.26 23.74
N LEU A 178 -3.86 1.25 23.95
CA LEU A 178 -2.90 1.88 23.04
C LEU A 178 -2.77 1.16 21.70
N ASN A 179 -3.13 -0.12 21.64
CA ASN A 179 -2.88 -0.99 20.48
C ASN A 179 -4.08 -1.91 20.22
N ALA A 180 -5.16 -1.37 19.68
CA ALA A 180 -6.17 -2.19 19.01
C ALA A 180 -5.70 -2.47 17.59
N ARG A 181 -5.77 -3.73 17.14
CA ARG A 181 -5.39 -4.12 15.78
C ARG A 181 -6.61 -4.42 14.93
N PHE A 182 -6.65 -3.75 13.79
CA PHE A 182 -7.65 -3.94 12.77
C PHE A 182 -7.03 -4.61 11.55
N ARG A 183 -7.77 -5.54 10.93
CA ARG A 183 -7.58 -5.90 9.53
C ARG A 183 -8.41 -4.93 8.71
N VAL A 184 -7.74 -4.15 7.86
CA VAL A 184 -8.38 -3.16 6.99
C VAL A 184 -8.35 -3.70 5.58
N ASN A 185 -9.54 -3.93 5.02
CA ASN A 185 -9.70 -4.33 3.64
C ASN A 185 -9.88 -3.11 2.76
N MET A 186 -9.02 -2.97 1.76
CA MET A 186 -9.03 -1.86 0.81
C MET A 186 -9.21 -2.35 -0.62
N THR A 187 -9.93 -1.53 -1.40
CA THR A 187 -9.95 -1.56 -2.85
C THR A 187 -9.62 -0.17 -3.36
N PHE A 188 -8.58 -0.05 -4.19
CA PHE A 188 -8.12 1.18 -4.87
C PHE A 188 -8.59 2.50 -4.23
N SER A 189 -7.79 3.05 -3.32
CA SER A 189 -8.04 4.32 -2.62
C SER A 189 -9.18 4.32 -1.61
N SER A 190 -9.96 3.24 -1.50
CA SER A 190 -11.12 3.15 -0.62
C SER A 190 -10.98 1.99 0.38
N ILE A 191 -11.41 2.24 1.61
CA ILE A 191 -11.58 1.19 2.62
C ILE A 191 -12.97 0.61 2.41
N ASN A 192 -13.09 -0.70 2.29
CA ASN A 192 -14.39 -1.36 2.17
C ASN A 192 -14.89 -1.81 3.54
N LYS A 193 -14.00 -2.44 4.30
CA LYS A 193 -14.34 -3.16 5.52
C LYS A 193 -13.19 -3.10 6.51
N ILE A 194 -13.53 -3.07 7.79
CA ILE A 194 -12.58 -3.22 8.89
C ILE A 194 -13.00 -4.35 9.81
N GLU A 195 -12.00 -4.97 10.44
CA GLU A 195 -12.20 -6.08 11.37
C GLU A 195 -11.28 -5.88 12.58
N LEU A 196 -11.86 -5.60 13.75
CA LEU A 196 -11.14 -5.63 15.02
C LEU A 196 -10.96 -7.09 15.43
N TYR A 197 -9.71 -7.53 15.52
CA TYR A 197 -9.40 -8.93 15.88
C TYR A 197 -8.49 -9.03 17.11
N LYS A 198 -7.91 -7.93 17.57
CA LYS A 198 -7.00 -7.93 18.72
C LYS A 198 -7.03 -6.61 19.47
N VAL A 199 -7.00 -6.66 20.80
CA VAL A 199 -6.79 -5.49 21.68
C VAL A 199 -5.64 -5.76 22.63
N ALA A 200 -4.65 -4.85 22.64
CA ALA A 200 -3.35 -5.07 23.29
C ALA A 200 -2.73 -6.41 22.86
N ASP A 201 -2.57 -7.35 23.79
CA ASP A 201 -2.02 -8.68 23.54
C ASP A 201 -3.10 -9.77 23.39
N TYR A 202 -4.38 -9.41 23.52
CA TYR A 202 -5.51 -10.34 23.54
C TYR A 202 -6.20 -10.41 22.17
N GLU A 203 -6.16 -11.58 21.54
CA GLU A 203 -6.93 -11.86 20.33
C GLU A 203 -8.38 -12.16 20.71
N LEU A 204 -9.31 -11.59 19.95
CA LEU A 204 -10.74 -11.80 20.15
C LEU A 204 -11.14 -13.18 19.63
N GLU A 205 -11.99 -13.89 20.37
CA GLU A 205 -12.56 -15.17 19.95
C GLU A 205 -13.32 -15.01 18.63
N GLU A 206 -14.15 -13.96 18.55
CA GLU A 206 -14.86 -13.58 17.34
C GLU A 206 -14.49 -12.16 16.91
N PRO A 207 -13.77 -12.00 15.78
CA PRO A 207 -13.44 -10.68 15.25
C PRO A 207 -14.68 -9.88 14.88
N ILE A 208 -14.73 -8.63 15.34
CA ILE A 208 -15.86 -7.73 15.09
C ILE A 208 -15.64 -7.00 13.78
N LYS A 209 -16.64 -7.02 12.91
CA LYS A 209 -16.54 -6.60 11.50
C LYS A 209 -17.51 -5.48 11.21
N TRP A 210 -17.05 -4.46 10.49
CA TRP A 210 -17.88 -3.33 10.04
C TRP A 210 -17.59 -3.00 8.58
N ASN A 211 -18.64 -2.68 7.84
CA ASN A 211 -18.48 -2.01 6.56
C ASN A 211 -18.20 -0.52 6.82
N ILE A 212 -17.42 0.12 5.93
CA ILE A 212 -16.99 1.50 6.15
C ILE A 212 -18.15 2.50 6.23
N ASP A 213 -19.25 2.20 5.54
CA ASP A 213 -20.48 2.99 5.45
C ASP A 213 -21.33 2.92 6.73
N GLU A 214 -21.05 1.95 7.61
CA GLU A 214 -21.67 1.83 8.92
C GLU A 214 -20.96 2.71 9.98
N LEU A 215 -19.76 3.23 9.66
CA LEU A 215 -18.95 3.99 10.60
C LEU A 215 -19.20 5.49 10.49
N ASN A 216 -19.43 6.13 11.64
CA ASN A 216 -19.60 7.58 11.71
C ASN A 216 -18.28 8.25 12.12
N GLY A 217 -17.70 9.04 11.22
CA GLY A 217 -16.51 9.83 11.48
C GLY A 217 -15.45 9.72 10.38
N GLN A 218 -14.20 10.05 10.75
CA GLN A 218 -13.07 10.06 9.83
C GLN A 218 -12.34 8.73 9.87
N THR A 219 -12.30 8.02 8.75
CA THR A 219 -11.70 6.67 8.65
C THR A 219 -10.44 6.62 7.81
N GLU A 220 -10.06 7.74 7.16
CA GLU A 220 -8.92 7.81 6.23
C GLU A 220 -7.59 7.46 6.88
N PHE A 221 -7.43 7.67 8.18
CA PHE A 221 -6.21 7.34 8.91
C PHE A 221 -5.93 5.83 8.99
N LEU A 222 -6.94 5.01 8.70
CA LEU A 222 -6.81 3.56 8.66
C LEU A 222 -6.07 3.10 7.41
N LYS A 223 -5.90 3.95 6.37
CA LYS A 223 -5.08 3.71 5.16
C LYS A 223 -3.58 3.66 5.48
#